data_AF-A0A818DDD7-F1
#
_entry.id   AF-A0A818DDD7-F1
#
_cell.length_a   1.000
_cell.length_b   1.000
_cell.length_c   1.000
_cell.angle_alpha   90.00
_cell.angle_beta   90.00
_cell.angle_gamma   90.00
#
_symmetry.space_group_name_H-M   'P 1'
#
loop_
_entity.id
_entity.type
_entity.pdbx_description
1 polymer ?
#
loop_
_entity_poly.entity_id
_entity_poly.type
_entity_poly.pdbx_seq_one_letter_code
_entity_poly.pdbx_strand_id
1 'polypeptide(L)'
;MSFTHDLKLPTYDDLKCPVVNVSSPALRAGSFHLAKYCDLQFKEFMLCRQEEQYPRKCLNEGKDVSLCAIDFFRKVRDTCNDTFTTFWTCLDNARDGEMSFNYCKEEQKAFELCAKNKMNLERPEPEQDPRKCINEGKDVSLCAIDFFRKVRDTCNDTFTTFWTCLDNARDGEMSFNYCKEEQKAFELCAKNKMNLERPEPGYFSMVRMHDSKRPVPSDPFRIGSLERHPPKLDVPDPPSLSQANEYPEAKIGMKFGHRKPWMFEAKLWD
;
A
#
# COMPACT_ATOMS: atom_id res chain seq x y z
N MET A 1 -13.06 -1.97 -25.88
CA MET A 1 -13.85 -3.19 -25.62
C MET A 1 -15.13 -3.07 -26.44
N SER A 2 -15.38 -3.99 -27.37
CA SER A 2 -16.64 -4.08 -28.10
C SER A 2 -17.60 -4.98 -27.34
N PHE A 3 -18.83 -4.52 -27.11
CA PHE A 3 -19.88 -5.32 -26.49
C PHE A 3 -20.53 -6.21 -27.56
N THR A 4 -20.66 -7.51 -27.29
CA THR A 4 -21.41 -8.45 -28.14
C THR A 4 -22.86 -8.54 -27.68
N HIS A 5 -23.76 -8.97 -28.58
CA HIS A 5 -25.20 -9.12 -28.28
C HIS A 5 -25.50 -10.14 -27.16
N ASP A 6 -24.56 -11.02 -26.84
CA ASP A 6 -24.70 -12.04 -25.79
C ASP A 6 -24.50 -11.49 -24.38
N LEU A 7 -24.06 -10.23 -24.24
CA LEU A 7 -23.84 -9.60 -22.95
C LEU A 7 -25.16 -9.17 -22.30
N LYS A 8 -25.64 -9.95 -21.33
CA LYS A 8 -26.79 -9.55 -20.50
C LYS A 8 -26.42 -8.33 -19.63
N LEU A 9 -27.04 -7.20 -19.91
CA LEU A 9 -26.94 -5.98 -19.10
C LEU A 9 -28.11 -5.95 -18.09
N PRO A 10 -27.87 -5.47 -16.87
CA PRO A 10 -28.94 -5.27 -15.88
C PRO A 10 -29.96 -4.23 -16.37
N THR A 11 -31.20 -4.36 -15.92
CA THR A 11 -32.27 -3.43 -16.28
C THR A 11 -32.15 -2.13 -15.48
N TYR A 12 -32.74 -1.03 -15.95
CA TYR A 12 -32.67 0.26 -15.23
C TYR A 12 -33.21 0.19 -13.80
N ASP A 13 -34.23 -0.65 -13.56
CA ASP A 13 -34.78 -0.84 -12.22
C ASP A 13 -33.79 -1.53 -11.28
N ASP A 14 -32.94 -2.43 -11.80
CA ASP A 14 -31.89 -3.08 -11.03
C ASP A 14 -30.78 -2.11 -10.59
N LEU A 15 -30.53 -1.04 -11.36
CA LEU A 15 -29.54 -0.01 -11.02
C LEU A 15 -30.07 1.07 -10.05
N LYS A 16 -31.36 1.07 -9.73
CA LYS A 16 -31.94 2.11 -8.88
C LYS A 16 -31.57 1.87 -7.42
N CYS A 17 -30.61 2.65 -6.92
CA CYS A 17 -30.15 2.65 -5.53
C CYS A 17 -30.46 4.00 -4.87
N PRO A 18 -30.73 4.06 -3.56
CA PRO A 18 -30.79 5.34 -2.87
C PRO A 18 -29.40 5.97 -2.80
N VAL A 19 -29.29 7.23 -3.18
CA VAL A 19 -28.02 7.96 -3.22
C VAL A 19 -27.71 8.52 -1.83
N VAL A 20 -26.47 8.33 -1.37
CA VAL A 20 -25.96 8.97 -0.15
C VAL A 20 -25.76 10.46 -0.44
N ASN A 21 -26.74 11.29 -0.07
CA ASN A 21 -26.72 12.73 -0.33
C ASN A 21 -25.92 13.48 0.76
N VAL A 22 -24.60 13.37 0.70
CA VAL A 22 -23.67 14.08 1.58
C VAL A 22 -22.55 14.74 0.76
N SER A 23 -21.98 15.83 1.27
CA SER A 23 -20.82 16.46 0.64
C SER A 23 -19.56 15.60 0.80
N SER A 24 -18.60 15.76 -0.10
CA SER A 24 -17.28 15.10 -0.01
C SER A 24 -16.57 15.29 1.35
N PRO A 25 -16.48 16.51 1.92
CA PRO A 25 -15.87 16.70 3.24
C PRO A 25 -16.64 15.99 4.35
N ALA A 26 -17.97 15.92 4.28
CA ALA A 26 -18.77 15.18 5.26
C ALA A 26 -18.54 13.66 5.14
N LEU A 27 -18.46 13.12 3.92
CA LEU A 27 -18.13 11.71 3.70
C LEU A 27 -16.74 11.37 4.26
N ARG A 28 -15.76 12.25 4.03
CA ARG A 28 -14.39 12.09 4.52
C ARG A 28 -14.30 12.19 6.03
N ALA A 29 -14.99 13.15 6.65
CA ALA A 29 -15.09 13.29 8.10
C ALA A 29 -15.65 12.02 8.77
N GLY A 30 -16.72 11.47 8.21
CA GLY A 30 -17.39 10.28 8.75
C GLY A 30 -16.71 8.94 8.41
N SER A 31 -15.73 8.92 7.50
CA SER A 31 -15.22 7.70 6.86
C SER A 31 -14.74 6.62 7.84
N PHE A 32 -14.00 6.99 8.89
CA PHE A 32 -13.47 6.03 9.88
C PHE A 32 -14.57 5.34 10.68
N HIS A 33 -15.60 6.09 11.09
CA HIS A 33 -16.72 5.55 11.87
C HIS A 33 -17.71 4.81 10.97
N LEU A 34 -17.92 5.30 9.75
CA LEU A 34 -18.72 4.63 8.74
C LEU A 34 -18.16 3.25 8.42
N ALA A 35 -16.84 3.15 8.26
CA ALA A 35 -16.16 1.88 8.00
C ALA A 35 -16.41 0.86 9.12
N LYS A 36 -16.36 1.28 10.39
CA LYS A 36 -16.64 0.38 11.52
C LYS A 36 -18.12 0.05 11.67
N TYR A 37 -19.01 1.01 11.42
CA TYR A 37 -20.45 0.82 11.55
C TYR A 37 -21.01 -0.10 10.45
N CYS A 38 -20.53 0.05 9.21
CA CYS A 38 -20.97 -0.74 8.05
C CYS A 38 -19.98 -1.83 7.63
N ASP A 39 -19.13 -2.29 8.54
CA ASP A 39 -17.99 -3.18 8.24
C ASP A 39 -18.41 -4.47 7.51
N LEU A 40 -19.48 -5.11 7.98
CA LEU A 40 -20.01 -6.35 7.38
C LEU A 40 -20.43 -6.14 5.92
N GLN A 41 -21.21 -5.08 5.65
CA GLN A 41 -21.73 -4.81 4.31
C GLN A 41 -20.60 -4.41 3.35
N PHE A 42 -19.65 -3.59 3.83
CA PHE A 42 -18.49 -3.21 3.04
C PHE A 42 -17.59 -4.40 2.73
N LYS A 43 -17.34 -5.29 3.69
CA LYS A 43 -16.53 -6.49 3.48
C LYS A 43 -17.16 -7.43 2.47
N GLU A 44 -18.47 -7.68 2.57
CA GLU A 44 -19.17 -8.56 1.64
C GLU A 44 -19.12 -8.03 0.21
N PHE A 45 -19.38 -6.73 0.03
CA PHE A 45 -19.28 -6.10 -1.29
C PHE A 45 -17.86 -6.15 -1.86
N MET A 46 -16.84 -5.91 -1.02
CA MET A 46 -15.44 -5.94 -1.45
C MET A 46 -14.98 -7.37 -1.76
N LEU A 47 -15.43 -8.37 -1.00
CA LEU A 47 -15.19 -9.79 -1.25
C LEU A 47 -15.83 -10.22 -2.57
N CYS A 48 -17.12 -9.95 -2.77
CA CYS A 48 -17.81 -10.26 -4.03
C CYS A 48 -17.11 -9.61 -5.23
N ARG A 49 -16.77 -8.32 -5.12
CA ARG A 49 -16.10 -7.59 -6.20
C ARG A 49 -14.73 -8.20 -6.54
N GLN A 50 -14.04 -8.73 -5.54
CA GLN A 50 -12.73 -9.33 -5.69
C GLN A 50 -12.79 -10.73 -6.30
N GLU A 51 -13.72 -11.57 -5.87
CA GLU A 51 -13.92 -12.93 -6.39
C GLU A 51 -14.45 -12.92 -7.81
N GLU A 52 -15.50 -12.13 -8.05
CA GLU A 52 -16.23 -12.15 -9.32
C GLU A 52 -15.62 -11.24 -10.39
N GLN A 53 -14.89 -10.18 -10.00
CA GLN A 53 -14.28 -9.16 -10.87
C GLN A 53 -15.23 -8.40 -11.82
N TYR A 54 -16.50 -8.81 -11.91
CA TYR A 54 -17.55 -8.20 -12.71
C TYR A 54 -18.55 -7.43 -11.82
N PRO A 55 -18.70 -6.11 -11.99
CA PRO A 55 -19.52 -5.28 -11.11
C PRO A 55 -21.02 -5.61 -11.16
N ARG A 56 -21.50 -6.28 -12.22
CA ARG A 56 -22.93 -6.62 -12.41
C ARG A 56 -23.44 -7.67 -11.42
N LYS A 57 -22.58 -8.55 -10.94
CA LYS A 57 -22.97 -9.63 -10.02
C LYS A 57 -23.15 -9.12 -8.60
N CYS A 58 -22.36 -8.11 -8.21
CA CYS A 58 -22.31 -7.57 -6.85
C CYS A 58 -23.23 -6.35 -6.64
N LEU A 59 -24.31 -6.21 -7.43
CA LEU A 59 -25.18 -5.03 -7.38
C LEU A 59 -26.07 -5.00 -6.13
N ASN A 60 -26.45 -6.16 -5.60
CA ASN A 60 -27.33 -6.25 -4.44
C ASN A 60 -26.57 -5.83 -3.17
N GLU A 61 -25.36 -6.33 -3.00
CA GLU A 61 -24.42 -5.98 -1.94
C GLU A 61 -24.11 -4.48 -2.00
N GLY A 62 -23.95 -3.91 -3.21
CA GLY A 62 -23.78 -2.47 -3.39
C GLY A 62 -24.97 -1.63 -2.92
N LYS A 63 -26.20 -2.17 -3.02
CA LYS A 63 -27.41 -1.50 -2.48
C LYS A 63 -27.40 -1.53 -0.96
N ASP A 64 -27.01 -2.65 -0.36
CA ASP A 64 -26.93 -2.80 1.11
C ASP A 64 -25.88 -1.88 1.72
N VAL A 65 -24.73 -1.74 1.07
CA VAL A 65 -23.69 -0.74 1.38
C VAL A 65 -24.29 0.67 1.40
N SER A 66 -25.06 1.03 0.37
CA SER A 66 -25.65 2.37 0.23
C SER A 66 -26.71 2.64 1.32
N LEU A 67 -27.56 1.65 1.61
CA LEU A 67 -28.57 1.72 2.68
C LEU A 67 -27.91 1.91 4.05
N CYS A 68 -26.88 1.11 4.35
CA CYS A 68 -26.15 1.22 5.62
C CYS A 68 -25.51 2.60 5.79
N ALA A 69 -24.90 3.13 4.73
CA ALA A 69 -24.29 4.47 4.76
C ALA A 69 -25.33 5.58 5.02
N ILE A 70 -26.51 5.49 4.40
CA ILE A 70 -27.60 6.45 4.65
C ILE A 70 -28.04 6.41 6.10
N ASP A 71 -28.23 5.21 6.66
CA ASP A 71 -28.65 5.05 8.05
C ASP A 71 -27.59 5.55 9.04
N PHE A 72 -26.30 5.38 8.72
CA PHE A 72 -25.21 5.97 9.49
C PHE A 72 -25.30 7.51 9.50
N PHE A 73 -25.39 8.17 8.34
CA PHE A 73 -25.45 9.63 8.28
C PHE A 73 -26.73 10.21 8.87
N ARG A 74 -27.85 9.49 8.81
CA ARG A 74 -29.08 9.84 9.56
C ARG A 74 -28.81 9.86 11.06
N LYS A 75 -28.21 8.80 11.60
CA LYS A 75 -27.87 8.73 13.03
C LYS A 75 -26.90 9.85 13.45
N VAL A 76 -25.86 10.11 12.66
CA VAL A 76 -24.90 11.20 12.93
C VAL A 76 -25.60 12.55 13.01
N ARG A 77 -26.51 12.83 12.07
CA ARG A 77 -27.30 14.06 12.05
C ARG A 77 -28.26 14.15 13.25
N ASP A 78 -28.84 13.04 13.68
CA ASP A 78 -29.82 13.07 14.77
C ASP A 78 -29.14 13.18 16.16
N THR A 79 -27.90 12.67 16.32
CA THR A 79 -27.21 12.65 17.63
C THR A 79 -26.08 13.68 17.80
N CYS A 80 -25.30 13.94 16.75
CA CYS A 80 -24.01 14.65 16.80
C CYS A 80 -23.85 15.71 15.68
N ASN A 81 -24.95 16.31 15.21
CA ASN A 81 -24.94 17.25 14.08
C ASN A 81 -23.96 18.42 14.28
N ASP A 82 -23.97 19.05 15.45
CA ASP A 82 -23.20 20.27 15.70
C ASP A 82 -21.70 20.00 15.66
N THR A 83 -21.25 18.94 16.35
CA THR A 83 -19.84 18.52 16.32
C THR A 83 -19.40 18.00 14.95
N PHE A 84 -20.32 17.40 14.20
CA PHE A 84 -20.03 16.88 12.88
C PHE A 84 -19.91 18.02 11.86
N THR A 85 -20.79 19.03 11.95
CA THR A 85 -20.77 20.21 11.07
C THR A 85 -19.53 21.06 11.25
N THR A 86 -19.09 21.31 12.48
CA THR A 86 -17.80 21.99 12.72
C THR A 86 -16.62 21.19 12.16
N PHE A 87 -16.65 19.86 12.28
CA PHE A 87 -15.56 19.03 11.80
C PHE A 87 -15.46 19.00 10.27
N TRP A 88 -16.55 18.73 9.55
CA TRP A 88 -16.47 18.67 8.09
C TRP A 88 -16.27 20.06 7.46
N THR A 89 -16.78 21.14 8.06
CA THR A 89 -16.51 22.51 7.59
C THR A 89 -15.04 22.90 7.79
N CYS A 90 -14.38 22.42 8.85
CA CYS A 90 -12.94 22.59 8.99
C CYS A 90 -12.18 21.87 7.87
N LEU A 91 -12.56 20.62 7.55
CA LEU A 91 -11.92 19.86 6.46
C LEU A 91 -12.08 20.54 5.10
N ASP A 92 -13.26 21.13 4.83
CA ASP A 92 -13.54 21.84 3.59
C ASP A 92 -12.70 23.13 3.46
N ASN A 93 -12.47 23.81 4.58
CA ASN A 93 -11.66 25.04 4.65
C ASN A 93 -10.18 24.77 4.99
N ALA A 94 -9.70 23.54 4.85
CA ALA A 94 -8.33 23.18 5.17
C ALA A 94 -7.34 23.94 4.27
N ARG A 95 -6.27 24.48 4.86
CA ARG A 95 -5.33 25.41 4.19
C ARG A 95 -4.56 24.79 3.04
N ASP A 96 -4.46 23.47 3.01
CA ASP A 96 -3.75 22.71 2.00
C ASP A 96 -4.62 22.34 0.79
N GLY A 97 -5.94 22.56 0.85
CA GLY A 97 -6.86 22.24 -0.24
C GLY A 97 -7.10 20.73 -0.47
N GLU A 98 -6.54 19.87 0.39
CA GLU A 98 -6.57 18.41 0.23
C GLU A 98 -7.50 17.70 1.23
N MET A 99 -8.28 18.46 2.01
CA MET A 99 -9.12 17.97 3.12
C MET A 99 -8.32 17.12 4.12
N SER A 100 -7.12 17.59 4.51
CA SER A 100 -6.28 16.85 5.44
C SER A 100 -6.75 16.96 6.89
N PHE A 101 -6.69 15.85 7.61
CA PHE A 101 -7.04 15.78 9.02
C PHE A 101 -6.05 16.51 9.95
N ASN A 102 -4.86 16.87 9.45
CA ASN A 102 -3.78 17.45 10.28
C ASN A 102 -4.16 18.77 10.94
N TYR A 103 -4.96 19.60 10.25
CA TYR A 103 -5.34 20.93 10.73
C TYR A 103 -6.64 20.94 11.54
N CYS A 104 -7.41 19.84 11.52
CA CYS A 104 -8.74 19.74 12.12
C CYS A 104 -8.81 18.69 13.23
N LYS A 105 -7.70 18.47 13.95
CA LYS A 105 -7.60 17.40 14.97
C LYS A 105 -8.45 17.69 16.21
N GLU A 106 -8.66 18.96 16.56
CA GLU A 106 -9.45 19.33 17.74
C GLU A 106 -10.94 19.11 17.48
N GLU A 107 -11.42 19.52 16.31
CA GLU A 107 -12.79 19.26 15.83
C GLU A 107 -13.03 17.77 15.65
N GLN A 108 -12.04 17.03 15.14
CA GLN A 108 -12.08 15.57 15.04
C GLN A 108 -12.30 14.92 16.41
N LYS A 109 -11.54 15.31 17.45
CA LYS A 109 -11.70 14.78 18.81
C LYS A 109 -13.08 15.08 19.39
N ALA A 110 -13.61 16.28 19.14
CA ALA A 110 -14.94 16.67 19.61
C ALA A 110 -16.04 15.78 19.01
N PHE A 111 -15.95 15.49 17.70
CA PHE A 111 -16.85 14.56 17.03
C PHE A 111 -16.67 13.12 17.54
N GLU A 112 -15.43 12.64 17.63
CA GLU A 112 -15.11 11.29 18.13
C GLU A 112 -15.64 11.07 19.55
N LEU A 113 -15.54 12.07 20.43
CA LEU A 113 -16.10 12.03 21.79
C LEU A 113 -17.64 11.90 21.76
N CYS A 114 -18.32 12.65 20.90
CA CYS A 114 -19.78 12.54 20.74
C CYS A 114 -20.16 11.15 20.20
N ALA A 115 -19.46 10.66 19.19
CA ALA A 115 -19.70 9.35 18.58
C ALA A 115 -19.47 8.21 19.56
N LYS A 116 -18.43 8.31 20.41
CA LYS A 116 -18.17 7.34 21.48
C LYS A 116 -19.29 7.33 22.52
N ASN A 117 -19.66 8.51 23.03
CA ASN A 117 -20.63 8.60 24.13
C ASN A 117 -22.06 8.28 23.71
N LYS A 118 -22.49 8.67 22.50
CA LYS A 118 -23.89 8.55 22.05
C LYS A 118 -24.14 7.40 21.09
N MET A 119 -23.18 7.07 20.23
CA MET A 119 -23.33 6.02 19.20
C MET A 119 -22.55 4.75 19.53
N ASN A 120 -21.79 4.73 20.63
CA ASN A 120 -20.88 3.64 21.01
C ASN A 120 -19.92 3.26 19.86
N LEU A 121 -19.49 4.26 19.08
CA LEU A 121 -18.59 4.07 17.94
C LEU A 121 -17.19 4.54 18.29
N GLU A 122 -16.35 3.60 18.69
CA GLU A 122 -14.91 3.88 18.87
C GLU A 122 -14.18 3.80 17.54
N ARG A 123 -13.31 4.77 17.25
CA ARG A 123 -12.40 4.69 16.11
C ARG A 123 -11.54 3.42 16.21
N PRO A 124 -11.35 2.64 15.13
CA PRO A 124 -10.36 1.58 15.13
C PRO A 124 -8.97 2.22 15.26
N GLU A 125 -8.33 2.06 16.42
CA GLU A 125 -6.94 2.46 16.57
C GLU A 125 -6.05 1.55 15.72
N PRO A 126 -5.13 2.09 14.90
CA PRO A 126 -4.11 1.27 14.30
C PRO A 126 -3.26 0.70 15.45
N GLU A 127 -3.37 -0.61 15.67
CA GLU A 127 -2.57 -1.35 16.64
C GLU A 127 -1.11 -1.45 16.15
N GLN A 128 -0.42 -0.32 16.14
CA GLN A 128 1.01 -0.24 16.05
C GLN A 128 1.49 0.25 17.40
N ASP A 129 1.58 -0.67 18.38
CA ASP A 129 2.18 -0.33 19.67
C ASP A 129 3.71 -0.19 19.49
N PRO A 130 4.26 1.03 19.52
CA PRO A 130 5.71 1.24 19.34
C PRO A 130 6.53 0.60 20.48
N ARG A 131 5.91 0.23 21.60
CA ARG A 131 6.58 -0.42 22.73
C ARG A 131 7.11 -1.80 22.37
N LYS A 132 6.50 -2.49 21.42
CA LYS A 132 6.92 -3.85 21.02
C LYS A 132 8.29 -3.87 20.36
N CYS A 133 8.74 -2.77 19.76
CA CYS A 133 10.01 -2.65 19.04
C CYS A 133 10.98 -1.63 19.65
N ILE A 134 10.74 -1.19 20.89
CA ILE A 134 11.51 -0.09 21.47
C ILE A 134 12.98 -0.47 21.74
N ASN A 135 13.26 -1.73 22.05
CA ASN A 135 14.62 -2.19 22.33
C ASN A 135 15.44 -2.26 21.04
N GLU A 136 14.87 -2.85 19.98
CA GLU A 136 15.51 -2.90 18.67
C GLU A 136 15.66 -1.49 18.08
N GLY A 137 14.69 -0.60 18.31
CA GLY A 137 14.80 0.81 17.93
C GLY A 137 15.94 1.54 18.66
N LYS A 138 16.20 1.24 19.94
CA LYS A 138 17.36 1.75 20.67
C LYS A 138 18.67 1.20 20.09
N ASP A 139 18.72 -0.09 19.77
CA ASP A 139 19.93 -0.72 19.21
C ASP A 139 20.31 -0.13 17.85
N VAL A 140 19.33 0.10 16.96
CA VAL A 140 19.55 0.78 15.67
C VAL A 140 20.04 2.21 15.89
N SER A 141 19.45 2.92 16.86
CA SER A 141 19.84 4.30 17.18
C SER A 141 21.26 4.38 17.73
N LEU A 142 21.65 3.46 18.62
CA LEU A 142 23.01 3.37 19.15
C LEU A 142 24.02 3.02 18.05
N CYS A 143 23.69 2.06 17.18
CA CYS A 143 24.51 1.71 16.03
C CYS A 143 24.77 2.91 15.10
N ALA A 144 23.73 3.71 14.82
CA ALA A 144 23.84 4.92 14.02
C ALA A 144 24.71 6.00 14.72
N ILE A 145 24.51 6.23 16.01
CA ILE A 145 25.31 7.18 16.79
C ILE A 145 26.79 6.78 16.79
N ASP A 146 27.08 5.49 16.99
CA ASP A 146 28.46 4.99 17.00
C ASP A 146 29.10 5.07 15.61
N PHE A 147 28.33 4.89 14.54
CA PHE A 147 28.78 5.17 13.19
C PHE A 147 29.17 6.64 13.00
N PHE A 148 28.31 7.60 13.36
CA PHE A 148 28.62 9.01 13.21
C PHE A 148 29.77 9.49 14.12
N ARG A 149 29.92 8.89 15.30
CA ARG A 149 31.11 9.10 16.15
C ARG A 149 32.38 8.67 15.42
N LYS A 150 32.40 7.47 14.83
CA LYS A 150 33.55 7.00 14.04
C LYS A 150 33.85 7.92 12.87
N VAL A 151 32.83 8.33 12.10
CA VAL A 151 32.99 9.26 10.97
C VAL A 151 33.62 10.58 11.43
N ARG A 152 33.12 11.13 12.54
CA ARG A 152 33.67 12.36 13.15
C ARG A 152 35.10 12.17 13.62
N ASP A 153 35.45 11.03 14.20
CA ASP A 153 36.79 10.83 14.75
C ASP A 153 37.83 10.51 13.65
N THR A 154 37.42 9.93 12.50
CA THR A 154 38.34 9.52 11.42
C THR A 154 38.34 10.40 10.17
N CYS A 155 37.16 10.87 9.74
CA CYS A 155 36.90 11.46 8.41
C CYS A 155 36.09 12.76 8.47
N ASN A 156 36.16 13.50 9.58
CA ASN A 156 35.36 14.70 9.81
C ASN A 156 35.44 15.69 8.64
N ASP A 157 36.64 16.09 8.25
CA ASP A 157 36.85 17.18 7.29
C ASP A 157 36.30 16.82 5.90
N THR A 158 36.51 15.58 5.45
CA THR A 158 35.95 15.09 4.17
C THR A 158 34.43 14.91 4.24
N PHE A 159 33.90 14.59 5.43
CA PHE A 159 32.46 14.44 5.62
C PHE A 159 31.78 15.81 5.66
N THR A 160 32.38 16.79 6.33
CA THR A 160 31.86 18.16 6.44
C THR A 160 31.82 18.87 5.11
N THR A 161 32.86 18.75 4.29
CA THR A 161 32.84 19.29 2.92
C THR A 161 31.74 18.64 2.08
N PHE A 162 31.55 17.33 2.19
CA PHE A 162 30.54 16.61 1.42
C PHE A 162 29.11 17.00 1.78
N TRP A 163 28.72 16.97 3.07
CA TRP A 163 27.36 17.32 3.45
C TRP A 163 27.09 18.83 3.29
N THR A 164 28.10 19.69 3.49
CA THR A 164 27.96 21.13 3.22
C THR A 164 27.70 21.41 1.74
N CYS A 165 28.31 20.63 0.83
CA CYS A 165 27.99 20.74 -0.60
C CYS A 165 26.53 20.34 -0.89
N LEU A 166 26.05 19.23 -0.29
CA LEU A 166 24.67 18.77 -0.48
C LEU A 166 23.65 19.80 0.04
N ASP A 167 23.91 20.40 1.21
CA ASP A 167 23.05 21.43 1.79
C ASP A 167 23.00 22.70 0.93
N ASN A 168 24.11 23.03 0.23
CA ASN A 168 24.21 24.18 -0.66
C ASN A 168 23.95 23.83 -2.14
N ALA A 169 23.37 22.65 -2.42
CA ALA A 169 23.10 22.22 -3.79
C ALA A 169 22.13 23.18 -4.48
N ARG A 170 22.42 23.49 -5.76
CA ARG A 170 21.73 24.55 -6.51
C ARG A 170 20.25 24.27 -6.79
N ASP A 171 19.84 23.01 -6.70
CA ASP A 171 18.48 22.56 -6.95
C ASP A 171 17.58 22.62 -5.70
N GLY A 172 18.14 22.82 -4.50
CA GLY A 172 17.38 22.81 -3.25
C GLY A 172 16.85 21.44 -2.83
N GLU A 173 17.22 20.38 -3.54
CA GLU A 173 16.75 19.00 -3.32
C GLU A 173 17.86 18.09 -2.74
N MET A 174 19.01 18.65 -2.36
CA MET A 174 20.18 17.91 -1.85
C MET A 174 20.66 16.82 -2.82
N SER A 175 20.67 17.10 -4.13
CA SER A 175 21.05 16.10 -5.13
C SER A 175 22.55 15.79 -5.12
N PHE A 176 22.87 14.49 -5.13
CA PHE A 176 24.24 14.00 -5.22
C PHE A 176 24.94 14.31 -6.55
N ASN A 177 24.23 14.77 -7.59
CA ASN A 177 24.81 15.00 -8.92
C ASN A 177 25.83 16.13 -8.93
N TYR A 178 25.67 17.13 -8.07
CA TYR A 178 26.53 18.31 -8.03
C TYR A 178 27.75 18.14 -7.12
N CYS A 179 27.72 17.18 -6.20
CA CYS A 179 28.73 16.98 -5.15
C CYS A 179 29.51 15.66 -5.31
N LYS A 180 29.74 15.23 -6.57
CA LYS A 180 30.38 13.93 -6.87
C LYS A 180 31.86 13.89 -6.52
N GLU A 181 32.55 15.03 -6.50
CA GLU A 181 33.97 15.09 -6.16
C GLU A 181 34.17 14.95 -4.66
N GLU A 182 33.37 15.66 -3.88
CA GLU A 182 33.32 15.59 -2.42
C GLU A 182 32.84 14.20 -1.96
N GLN A 183 31.85 13.63 -2.67
CA GLN A 183 31.40 12.26 -2.44
C GLN A 183 32.57 11.26 -2.55
N LYS A 184 33.37 11.34 -3.62
CA LYS A 184 34.53 10.46 -3.82
C LYS A 184 35.60 10.66 -2.75
N ALA A 185 35.84 11.91 -2.32
CA ALA A 185 36.79 12.21 -1.26
C ALA A 185 36.40 11.57 0.08
N PHE A 186 35.12 11.66 0.45
CA PHE A 186 34.59 11.00 1.64
C PHE A 186 34.62 9.47 1.53
N GLU A 187 34.18 8.92 0.40
CA GLU A 187 34.19 7.46 0.14
C GLU A 187 35.61 6.89 0.20
N LEU A 188 36.61 7.61 -0.31
CA LEU A 188 38.02 7.21 -0.21
C LEU A 188 38.52 7.21 1.24
N CYS A 189 38.15 8.20 2.03
CA CYS A 189 38.47 8.23 3.47
C CYS A 189 37.82 7.06 4.21
N ALA A 190 36.53 6.80 3.94
CA ALA A 190 35.77 5.72 4.55
C ALA A 190 36.34 4.34 4.19
N LYS A 191 36.73 4.13 2.93
CA LYS A 191 37.38 2.90 2.48
C LYS A 191 38.73 2.68 3.16
N ASN A 192 39.57 3.71 3.22
CA ASN A 192 40.93 3.57 3.75
C ASN A 192 40.99 3.51 5.29
N LYS A 193 40.16 4.26 6.00
CA LYS A 193 40.23 4.38 7.48
C LYS A 193 39.20 3.53 8.21
N MET A 194 38.01 3.35 7.64
CA MET A 194 36.91 2.61 8.29
C MET A 194 36.64 1.25 7.64
N ASN A 195 37.37 0.90 6.57
CA ASN A 195 37.11 -0.29 5.76
C ASN A 195 35.66 -0.39 5.29
N LEU A 196 35.05 0.76 4.99
CA LEU A 196 33.68 0.87 4.51
C LEU A 196 33.70 1.16 3.01
N GLU A 197 33.36 0.14 2.23
CA GLU A 197 33.18 0.28 0.79
C GLU A 197 31.72 0.60 0.46
N ARG A 198 31.53 1.49 -0.53
CA ARG A 198 30.21 1.81 -1.05
C ARG A 198 29.58 0.55 -1.64
N PRO A 199 28.37 0.16 -1.20
CA PRO A 199 27.68 -0.98 -1.79
C PRO A 199 27.28 -0.72 -3.24
N GLU A 200 27.19 -1.80 -4.02
CA GLU A 200 26.75 -1.74 -5.42
C GLU A 200 25.32 -1.20 -5.56
N PRO A 201 24.98 -0.56 -6.70
CA PRO A 201 23.62 -0.16 -6.99
C PRO A 201 22.65 -1.35 -6.86
N GLY A 202 21.58 -1.17 -6.09
CA GLY A 202 20.60 -2.23 -5.81
C GLY A 202 20.90 -3.06 -4.56
N TYR A 203 22.04 -2.86 -3.88
CA TYR A 203 22.35 -3.58 -2.63
C TYR A 203 21.23 -3.48 -1.58
N PHE A 204 20.59 -2.31 -1.46
CA PHE A 204 19.47 -2.08 -0.53
C PHE A 204 18.13 -2.60 -1.05
N SER A 205 18.02 -2.94 -2.33
CA SER A 205 16.82 -3.50 -2.96
C SER A 205 16.80 -5.03 -2.94
N MET A 206 17.90 -5.69 -2.57
CA MET A 206 17.97 -7.14 -2.46
C MET A 206 17.25 -7.64 -1.20
N VAL A 207 16.49 -8.72 -1.34
CA VAL A 207 15.86 -9.42 -0.21
C VAL A 207 16.95 -10.03 0.65
N ARG A 208 16.95 -9.71 1.95
CA ARG A 208 17.86 -10.27 2.94
C ARG A 208 17.08 -11.13 3.91
N MET A 209 17.58 -12.33 4.19
CA MET A 209 17.07 -13.14 5.29
C MET A 209 17.76 -12.67 6.58
N HIS A 210 16.97 -12.33 7.59
CA HIS A 210 17.45 -11.93 8.91
C HIS A 210 16.89 -12.88 9.96
N ASP A 211 17.78 -13.61 10.62
CA ASP A 211 17.40 -14.53 11.70
C ASP A 211 17.09 -13.74 12.97
N SER A 212 15.81 -13.56 13.28
CA SER A 212 15.38 -12.91 14.52
C SER A 212 15.04 -13.94 15.59
N LYS A 213 15.49 -13.70 16.83
CA LYS A 213 15.09 -14.50 18.02
C LYS A 213 13.67 -14.16 18.50
N ARG A 214 13.06 -13.12 17.94
CA ARG A 214 11.72 -12.64 18.32
C ARG A 214 10.68 -13.67 17.87
N PRO A 215 9.65 -13.96 18.70
CA PRO A 215 8.56 -14.80 18.26
C PRO A 215 7.82 -14.16 17.08
N VAL A 216 7.40 -14.98 16.13
CA VAL A 216 6.54 -14.54 15.03
C VAL A 216 5.27 -13.91 15.62
N PRO A 217 4.86 -12.71 15.17
CA PRO A 217 3.63 -12.08 15.63
C PRO A 217 2.44 -13.04 15.50
N SER A 218 1.63 -13.13 16.57
CA SER A 218 0.49 -14.06 16.67
C SER A 218 -0.67 -13.74 15.72
N ASP A 219 -0.70 -12.53 15.17
CA ASP A 219 -1.66 -12.14 14.14
C ASP A 219 -0.92 -11.55 12.93
N PRO A 220 -0.63 -12.36 11.90
CA PRO A 220 -0.04 -11.87 10.66
C PRO A 220 -1.04 -11.08 9.78
N PHE A 221 -2.33 -10.99 10.14
CA PHE A 221 -3.41 -10.53 9.27
C PHE A 221 -4.00 -9.14 9.59
N ARG A 222 -3.16 -8.17 9.96
CA ARG A 222 -3.54 -6.73 9.89
C ARG A 222 -2.84 -5.93 8.80
N ILE A 223 -2.31 -6.62 7.79
CA ILE A 223 -1.97 -6.03 6.50
C ILE A 223 -2.71 -6.86 5.47
N GLY A 224 -3.56 -6.21 4.66
CA GLY A 224 -4.25 -6.81 3.52
C GLY A 224 -3.26 -7.36 2.49
N SER A 225 -2.72 -8.54 2.79
CA SER A 225 -2.09 -9.43 1.85
C SER A 225 -3.12 -10.50 1.54
N LEU A 226 -3.90 -10.22 0.51
CA LEU A 226 -4.35 -11.31 -0.34
C LEU A 226 -3.15 -12.18 -0.64
N GLU A 227 -3.17 -13.42 -0.17
CA GLU A 227 -2.47 -14.47 -0.87
C GLU A 227 -3.02 -14.47 -2.30
N ARG A 228 -2.25 -13.88 -3.22
CA ARG A 228 -2.45 -13.99 -4.67
C ARG A 228 -2.05 -15.38 -5.18
N HIS A 229 -2.05 -16.38 -4.31
CA HIS A 229 -1.83 -17.75 -4.68
C HIS A 229 -3.20 -18.42 -4.68
N PRO A 230 -3.64 -19.01 -5.81
CA PRO A 230 -4.74 -19.97 -5.73
C PRO A 230 -4.34 -21.04 -4.70
N PRO A 231 -5.32 -21.63 -3.97
CA PRO A 231 -5.02 -22.74 -3.08
C PRO A 231 -4.19 -23.76 -3.87
N LYS A 232 -3.05 -24.17 -3.30
CA LYS A 232 -2.28 -25.27 -3.89
C LYS A 232 -3.25 -26.44 -4.00
N LEU A 233 -3.68 -26.75 -5.21
CA LEU A 233 -4.25 -28.06 -5.51
C LEU A 233 -3.14 -29.04 -5.12
N ASP A 234 -3.48 -30.04 -4.31
CA ASP A 234 -2.60 -31.17 -3.98
C ASP A 234 -2.38 -32.03 -5.24
N VAL A 235 -1.72 -31.43 -6.24
CA VAL A 235 -1.20 -32.15 -7.40
C VAL A 235 0.27 -32.40 -7.09
N PRO A 236 0.73 -33.67 -7.08
CA PRO A 236 2.15 -33.94 -6.94
C PRO A 236 2.92 -33.24 -8.06
N ASP A 237 4.01 -32.57 -7.70
CA ASP A 237 4.87 -31.88 -8.65
C ASP A 237 5.29 -32.87 -9.77
N PRO A 238 5.30 -32.43 -11.04
CA PRO A 238 5.82 -33.26 -12.11
C PRO A 238 7.29 -33.62 -11.81
N PRO A 239 7.74 -34.82 -12.20
CA PRO A 239 9.09 -35.29 -11.90
C PRO A 239 10.13 -34.31 -12.46
N SER A 240 11.14 -34.02 -11.65
CA SER A 240 12.22 -33.10 -12.00
C SER A 240 12.90 -33.51 -13.31
N LEU A 241 13.19 -32.52 -14.17
CA LEU A 241 13.85 -32.67 -15.48
C LEU A 241 15.20 -33.43 -15.46
N SER A 242 15.75 -33.71 -14.28
CA SER A 242 16.91 -34.60 -14.08
C SER A 242 16.59 -36.09 -14.25
N GLN A 243 15.31 -36.48 -14.37
CA GLN A 243 14.86 -37.87 -14.52
C GLN A 243 14.41 -38.21 -15.95
N ALA A 244 14.43 -37.25 -16.88
CA ALA A 244 14.13 -37.48 -18.29
C ALA A 244 15.40 -37.97 -19.01
N ASN A 245 15.50 -39.28 -19.27
CA ASN A 245 16.68 -39.88 -19.92
C ASN A 245 16.75 -39.66 -21.44
N GLU A 246 15.83 -38.91 -22.05
CA GLU A 246 15.92 -38.60 -23.47
C GLU A 246 15.08 -37.36 -23.82
N TYR A 247 15.72 -36.32 -24.36
CA TYR A 247 15.03 -35.18 -24.95
C TYR A 247 14.94 -35.39 -26.46
N PRO A 248 13.75 -35.45 -27.08
CA PRO A 248 13.66 -35.46 -28.54
C PRO A 248 14.19 -34.14 -29.10
N GLU A 249 15.00 -34.21 -30.15
CA GLU A 249 15.53 -33.01 -30.82
C GLU A 249 14.39 -32.10 -31.30
N ALA A 250 14.56 -30.79 -31.09
CA ALA A 250 13.62 -29.78 -31.54
C ALA A 250 13.53 -29.82 -33.07
N LYS A 251 12.39 -30.28 -33.60
CA LYS A 251 12.17 -30.42 -35.07
C LYS A 251 12.17 -29.10 -35.84
N ILE A 252 12.25 -27.95 -35.19
CA ILE A 252 12.36 -26.62 -35.81
C ILE A 252 13.27 -25.74 -34.94
N GLY A 253 14.48 -25.44 -35.43
CA GLY A 253 15.43 -24.55 -34.75
C GLY A 253 14.97 -23.09 -34.69
N MET A 254 15.45 -22.35 -33.67
CA MET A 254 15.11 -20.95 -33.39
C MET A 254 15.34 -20.04 -34.62
N LYS A 255 14.26 -19.51 -35.20
CA LYS A 255 14.32 -18.44 -36.20
C LYS A 255 14.03 -17.08 -35.55
N PHE A 256 15.08 -16.30 -35.32
CA PHE A 256 14.97 -14.88 -35.04
C PHE A 256 14.62 -14.12 -36.33
N GLY A 257 13.61 -13.26 -36.29
CA GLY A 257 13.40 -12.19 -37.28
C GLY A 257 12.29 -12.40 -38.32
N HIS A 258 11.25 -11.56 -38.21
CA HIS A 258 10.30 -11.08 -39.22
C HIS A 258 9.99 -11.93 -40.48
N ARG A 259 8.77 -12.47 -40.53
CA ARG A 259 7.75 -12.30 -41.61
C ARG A 259 6.51 -13.17 -41.31
N LYS A 260 5.32 -12.57 -41.25
CA LYS A 260 4.05 -13.21 -41.68
C LYS A 260 3.87 -12.91 -43.18
N PRO A 261 2.94 -13.52 -43.93
CA PRO A 261 1.94 -14.58 -43.68
C PRO A 261 2.25 -15.84 -44.53
N TRP A 262 1.60 -16.99 -44.41
CA TRP A 262 0.35 -17.38 -45.08
C TRP A 262 -0.02 -18.82 -44.67
N MET A 263 -1.33 -19.08 -44.69
CA MET A 263 -2.04 -20.36 -44.90
C MET A 263 -1.21 -21.65 -44.97
N PHE A 264 -1.61 -22.66 -44.21
CA PHE A 264 -1.91 -23.98 -44.76
C PHE A 264 -2.95 -24.70 -43.90
N GLU A 265 -3.97 -25.20 -44.61
CA GLU A 265 -5.04 -26.09 -44.16
C GLU A 265 -4.54 -27.48 -43.73
N ALA A 266 -5.50 -28.26 -43.20
CA ALA A 266 -5.54 -29.72 -43.11
C ALA A 266 -4.67 -30.33 -41.99
N LYS A 267 -5.09 -31.31 -41.20
CA LYS A 267 -6.25 -32.23 -41.07
C LYS A 267 -6.23 -32.62 -39.56
N LEU A 268 -7.36 -32.82 -38.86
CA LEU A 268 -8.10 -34.10 -38.71
C LEU A 268 -7.20 -35.30 -38.32
N TRP A 269 -7.82 -36.33 -37.73
CA TRP A 269 -7.26 -37.57 -37.15
C TRP A 269 -6.85 -37.40 -35.66
N ASP A 270 -7.53 -37.98 -34.66
CA ASP A 270 -8.54 -39.05 -34.63
C ASP A 270 -9.61 -38.80 -33.53
#